data_AF-A0AAD9Q782-F1
#
_entry.id   AF-A0AAD9Q782-F1
#
_cell.length_a   1.000
_cell.length_b   1.000
_cell.length_c   1.000
_cell.angle_alpha   90.00
_cell.angle_beta   90.00
_cell.angle_gamma   90.00
#
_symmetry.space_group_name_H-M   'P 1'
#
loop_
_entity.id
_entity.type
_entity.pdbx_description
1 polymer ?
#
loop_
_entity_poly.entity_id
_entity_poly.type
_entity_poly.pdbx_seq_one_letter_code
_entity_poly.pdbx_strand_id
1 'polypeptide(L)' 'MNTCWQEDPMFRPEFLHLRNKLLEFIEKELYFGLMDQSKYDGSKYSDVEDVVAPVKPLSRNKWSSLKH' A
#
# COMPACT_ATOMS: atom_id res chain seq x y z
N MET A 1 3.87 0.59 12.04
CA MET A 1 2.98 1.32 11.12
C MET A 1 2.00 2.27 11.83
N ASN A 2 2.06 2.42 13.16
CA ASN A 2 1.03 3.15 13.92
C ASN A 2 1.06 4.68 13.71
N THR A 3 2.17 5.23 13.22
CA THR A 3 2.33 6.68 13.00
C THR A 3 1.45 7.21 11.87
N CYS A 4 1.15 6.40 10.85
CA CYS A 4 0.25 6.83 9.76
C CYS A 4 -1.23 6.81 10.15
N TRP A 5 -1.56 6.11 11.24
CA TRP A 5 -2.92 5.84 11.71
C TRP A 5 -3.20 6.52 13.05
N GLN A 6 -2.53 7.64 13.34
CA GLN A 6 -2.81 8.43 14.54
C GLN A 6 -4.24 8.98 14.48
N GLU A 7 -4.95 8.93 15.62
CA GLU A 7 -6.31 9.44 15.75
C GLU A 7 -6.34 10.93 15.41
N ASP A 8 -5.47 11.70 16.05
CA ASP A 8 -5.25 13.10 15.72
C ASP A 8 -4.41 13.23 14.42
N PRO A 9 -4.96 13.88 13.37
CA PRO A 9 -4.28 14.08 12.09
C PRO A 9 -2.97 14.86 12.18
N MET A 10 -2.82 15.75 13.18
CA MET A 10 -1.62 16.59 13.32
C MET A 10 -0.37 15.80 13.64
N PHE A 11 -0.51 14.57 14.15
CA PHE A 11 0.62 13.67 14.41
C PHE A 11 0.91 12.69 13.28
N ARG A 12 0.12 12.71 12.19
CA ARG A 12 0.40 11.86 11.04
C ARG A 12 1.58 12.45 10.27
N PRO A 13 2.50 11.60 9.77
CA PRO A 13 3.65 12.07 9.03
C PRO A 13 3.26 12.61 7.66
N GLU A 14 3.93 13.70 7.27
CA GLU A 14 3.90 14.19 5.90
C GLU A 14 4.48 13.17 4.91
N PHE A 15 4.06 13.27 3.65
CA PHE A 15 4.54 12.38 2.59
C PHE A 15 6.07 12.41 2.44
N LEU A 16 6.70 13.56 2.62
CA LEU A 16 8.15 13.69 2.54
C LEU A 16 8.86 12.87 3.64
N HIS A 17 8.32 12.88 4.85
CA HIS A 17 8.84 12.08 5.97
C HIS A 17 8.69 10.58 5.69
N LEU A 18 7.55 10.17 5.14
CA LEU A 18 7.32 8.78 4.72
C LEU A 18 8.33 8.34 3.66
N ARG A 19 8.53 9.15 2.62
CA ARG A 19 9.48 8.84 1.53
C ARG A 19 10.89 8.64 2.06
N ASN A 20 11.38 9.56 2.88
CA ASN A 20 12.74 9.48 3.40
C ASN A 20 12.94 8.24 4.30
N LYS A 21 11.93 7.91 5.11
CA LYS A 21 11.96 6.70 5.95
C LYS A 21 11.95 5.41 5.14
N LEU A 22 11.18 5.37 4.05
CA LEU A 22 11.16 4.22 3.13
C LEU A 22 12.51 4.07 2.41
N LEU A 23 13.12 5.17 1.97
CA LEU A 23 14.45 5.15 1.35
C LEU A 23 15.50 4.61 2.32
N GLU A 24 15.54 5.14 3.55
CA GLU A 24 16.45 4.65 4.60
C GLU A 24 16.27 3.14 4.84
N PHE A 25 15.03 2.65 4.80
CA PHE A 25 14.73 1.25 5.01
C PHE A 25 15.21 0.36 3.86
N ILE A 26 15.14 0.85 2.63
CA ILE A 26 15.65 0.18 1.43
C ILE A 26 17.19 0.17 1.45
N GLU A 27 17.82 1.32 1.71
CA GLU A 27 19.27 1.50 1.75
C GLU A 27 19.95 0.66 2.85
N LYS A 28 19.25 0.39 3.95
CA LYS A 28 19.76 -0.44 5.04
C LYS A 28 19.62 -1.95 4.81
N GLU A 29 19.29 -2.38 3.59
CA GLU A 29 19.14 -3.80 3.18
C GLU A 29 18.04 -4.57 3.94
N LEU A 30 17.27 -3.92 4.82
CA LEU A 30 16.18 -4.53 5.59
C LEU A 30 15.02 -4.97 4.68
N TYR A 31 14.91 -4.35 3.51
CA TYR A 31 13.89 -4.67 2.52
C TYR A 31 14.08 -6.04 1.87
N PHE A 32 15.32 -6.55 1.73
CA PHE A 32 15.56 -7.86 1.10
C PHE A 32 14.94 -9.02 1.87
N GLY A 33 14.99 -8.96 3.21
CA GLY A 33 14.31 -9.96 4.05
C GLY A 33 12.78 -9.88 4.01
N LEU A 34 12.22 -8.72 3.68
CA LEU A 34 10.77 -8.53 3.53
C LEU A 34 10.26 -8.87 2.13
N MET A 35 11.14 -8.83 1.13
CA MET A 35 10.86 -9.25 -0.25
C MET A 35 11.24 -10.70 -0.53
N ASP A 36 11.58 -11.47 0.51
CA ASP A 36 11.83 -12.90 0.39
C ASP A 36 10.52 -13.64 0.04
N GLN A 37 10.25 -13.73 -1.25
CA GLN A 37 9.09 -14.43 -1.79
C GLN A 37 9.14 -15.93 -1.53
N SER A 38 10.29 -16.51 -1.15
CA SER A 38 10.35 -17.94 -0.79
C SER A 38 9.53 -18.26 0.47
N LYS A 39 9.28 -17.24 1.30
CA LYS A 39 8.42 -17.34 2.49
C LYS A 39 6.97 -16.97 2.22
N TYR A 40 6.66 -16.51 1.01
CA TYR A 40 5.30 -16.17 0.63
C TYR A 40 4.50 -17.45 0.35
N ASP A 41 3.55 -17.74 1.24
CA ASP A 41 2.61 -18.84 1.09
C ASP A 41 1.27 -18.29 0.62
N GLY A 42 1.03 -18.34 -0.70
CA GLY A 42 -0.19 -17.82 -1.31
C GLY A 42 -1.48 -18.44 -0.74
N SER A 43 -1.42 -19.64 -0.16
CA SER A 43 -2.60 -20.30 0.44
C SER A 43 -3.06 -19.63 1.75
N LYS A 44 -2.20 -18.82 2.38
CA LYS A 44 -2.53 -18.07 3.61
C LYS A 44 -3.24 -16.74 3.34
N TYR A 45 -3.33 -16.32 2.08
CA TYR A 45 -3.90 -15.04 1.70
C TYR A 45 -5.16 -15.29 0.87
N SER A 46 -6.25 -14.61 1.20
CA SER A 46 -7.46 -14.65 0.39
C SER A 46 -7.25 -13.82 -0.88
N ASP A 47 -7.74 -14.32 -2.00
CA ASP A 47 -7.79 -13.53 -3.22
C ASP A 47 -8.72 -12.33 -2.98
N VAL A 48 -8.27 -11.15 -3.42
CA VAL A 48 -9.04 -9.90 -3.24
C VAL A 48 -10.42 -9.97 -3.87
N GLU A 49 -10.59 -10.81 -4.90
CA GLU A 49 -11.87 -11.06 -5.57
C GLU A 49 -12.83 -11.91 -4.73
N ASP A 50 -12.33 -12.69 -3.77
CA ASP A 50 -13.16 -13.55 -2.92
C ASP A 50 -13.79 -12.78 -1.73
N VAL A 51 -13.17 -11.66 -1.33
CA VAL A 51 -13.57 -10.88 -0.15
C VAL A 51 -14.47 -9.69 -0.53
N VAL A 52 -14.41 -9.25 -1.79
CA VAL A 52 -15.26 -8.17 -2.29
C VAL A 52 -16.58 -8.78 -2.74
N ALA A 53 -17.63 -8.64 -1.92
CA ALA A 53 -19.01 -8.86 -2.38
C ALA A 53 -19.19 -8.15 -3.73
N PRO A 54 -19.82 -8.77 -4.75
CA PRO A 54 -19.80 -8.29 -6.12
C PRO A 54 -20.36 -6.87 -6.20
N VAL A 55 -19.49 -5.88 -6.11
CA VAL A 55 -19.84 -4.49 -6.34
C VAL A 55 -19.92 -4.36 -7.84
N LYS A 56 -21.12 -4.06 -8.36
CA LYS A 56 -21.32 -3.76 -9.78
C LYS A 56 -20.17 -2.84 -10.24
N PRO A 57 -19.46 -3.18 -11.34
CA PRO A 57 -18.32 -2.39 -11.77
C PRO A 57 -18.75 -0.93 -11.94
N LEU A 58 -18.15 -0.03 -11.15
CA LEU A 58 -18.34 1.40 -11.34
C LEU A 58 -17.83 1.71 -12.74
N SER A 59 -18.69 2.28 -13.60
CA SER A 59 -18.35 2.51 -15.01
C SER A 59 -17.02 3.24 -15.14
N ARG A 60 -16.13 2.67 -15.95
CA ARG A 60 -14.73 3.08 -16.12
C ARG A 60 -14.57 4.33 -16.99
N ASN A 61 -15.40 5.36 -16.77
CA ASN A 61 -15.48 6.54 -17.64
C ASN A 61 -15.11 7.86 -16.93
N LYS A 62 -14.56 7.85 -15.72
CA LYS A 62 -14.18 9.09 -15.00
C LYS A 62 -12.73 9.56 -15.17
N TRP A 63 -11.86 8.79 -15.82
CA TRP A 63 -10.42 9.09 -15.87
C TRP A 63 -9.85 9.32 -17.30
N SER A 64 -10.68 9.23 -18.33
CA SER A 64 -10.25 9.46 -19.72
C SER A 64 -10.16 10.94 -20.12
N SER A 65 -10.49 11.87 -19.23
CA SER A 65 -10.59 13.31 -19.58
C SER A 65 -9.39 14.16 -19.18
N LEU A 66 -8.33 13.61 -18.57
CA LEU A 66 -7.05 14.32 -18.40
C LEU A 66 -6.04 13.87 -19.46
N LYS A 67 -6.30 14.28 -20.70
CA LYS A 67 -5.24 14.48 -21.70
C LYS A 67 -5.51 15.80 -22.39
N HIS A 68 -4.80 16.83 -21.96
CA HIS A 68 -4.50 18.00 -22.77
C HIS A 68 -3.18 18.63 -22.32
#